data_AF-A0A0M5JJT2-F1
#
_entry.id   AF-A0A0M5JJT2-F1
#
_cell.length_a   1.000
_cell.length_b   1.000
_cell.length_c   1.000
_cell.angle_alpha   90.00
_cell.angle_beta   90.00
_cell.angle_gamma   90.00
#
_symmetry.space_group_name_H-M   'P 1'
#
loop_
_entity.id
_entity.type
_entity.pdbx_description
1 polymer ?
#
loop_
_entity_poly.entity_id
_entity_poly.type
_entity_poly.pdbx_seq_one_letter_code
_entity_poly.pdbx_strand_id
1 'polypeptide(L)'
;MRLPVLVFDIETLTDLKSGAHLYGLDLPEADLAQALMKLRRQESGTDFQRLALHEIVCISGLWIDEQGSMKIFSFSREQHSESEILTKFLSIFDKRNPTLVSWNGSQFDLPVILFRAMYHGLSAPSLFDQGEIDQQKRYNNYQNRYHHRHVDLMDIMAMFNGRHFQKLDDVAHLLGYPGKRGDGAYHVPEYVHQQEWQKLTSYCEADVLNTWLVYLRWLLLKGQLLLNDYRDLVQQTIQFLSTQAQHADFLAIWRDTSQRTEFTAVDFISFPTH
;
A
#
# COMPACT_ATOMS: atom_id res chain seq x y z
N MET A 1 20.05 -1.38 -2.90
CA MET A 1 18.71 -1.86 -2.49
C MET A 1 18.80 -3.26 -1.87
N ARG A 2 18.09 -3.56 -0.78
CA ARG A 2 18.06 -4.90 -0.16
C ARG A 2 16.88 -5.71 -0.70
N LEU A 3 17.17 -6.85 -1.32
CA LEU A 3 16.18 -7.79 -1.85
C LEU A 3 15.95 -8.97 -0.88
N PRO A 4 14.77 -9.63 -0.93
CA PRO A 4 13.62 -9.25 -1.74
C PRO A 4 12.88 -8.02 -1.17
N VAL A 5 12.11 -7.33 -2.02
CA VAL A 5 11.26 -6.18 -1.64
C VAL A 5 9.79 -6.54 -1.85
N LEU A 6 8.95 -6.19 -0.89
CA LEU A 6 7.50 -6.20 -1.02
C LEU A 6 6.98 -4.78 -0.80
N VAL A 7 6.46 -4.16 -1.85
CA VAL A 7 5.64 -2.95 -1.73
C VAL A 7 4.19 -3.39 -1.59
N PHE A 8 3.41 -2.81 -0.69
CA PHE A 8 2.01 -3.18 -0.51
C PHE A 8 1.14 -2.01 -0.08
N ASP A 9 -0.17 -2.19 -0.26
CA ASP A 9 -1.25 -1.31 0.17
C ASP A 9 -2.51 -2.16 0.44
N ILE A 10 -3.41 -1.66 1.29
CA ILE A 10 -4.69 -2.32 1.57
C ILE A 10 -5.88 -1.41 1.29
N GLU A 11 -6.97 -2.00 0.83
CA GLU A 11 -8.27 -1.35 0.79
C GLU A 11 -9.23 -1.96 1.81
N THR A 12 -10.03 -1.11 2.43
CA THR A 12 -10.89 -1.48 3.56
C THR A 12 -12.33 -1.00 3.39
N LEU A 13 -13.24 -1.57 4.16
CA LEU A 13 -14.56 -1.01 4.43
C LEU A 13 -14.72 -0.79 5.92
N THR A 14 -15.76 -0.05 6.31
CA THR A 14 -16.15 0.00 7.73
C THR A 14 -16.76 -1.32 8.14
N ASP A 15 -16.21 -1.96 9.18
CA ASP A 15 -16.78 -3.15 9.80
C ASP A 15 -18.06 -2.75 10.56
N LEU A 16 -19.20 -2.85 9.86
CA LEU A 16 -20.50 -2.48 10.41
C LEU A 16 -20.89 -3.37 11.60
N LYS A 17 -20.49 -4.64 11.59
CA LYS A 17 -20.83 -5.60 12.63
C LYS A 17 -20.11 -5.28 13.93
N SER A 18 -18.79 -5.07 13.87
CA SER A 18 -18.00 -4.68 15.03
C SER A 18 -18.39 -3.29 15.52
N GLY A 19 -18.71 -2.37 14.61
CA GLY A 19 -19.23 -1.05 14.96
C GLY A 19 -20.57 -1.11 15.69
N ALA A 20 -21.54 -1.87 15.18
CA ALA A 20 -22.83 -2.06 15.83
C ALA A 20 -22.68 -2.65 17.24
N HIS A 21 -21.82 -3.66 17.38
CA HIS A 21 -21.52 -4.26 18.68
C HIS A 21 -20.87 -3.26 19.66
N LEU A 22 -19.87 -2.48 19.21
CA LEU A 22 -19.17 -1.50 20.03
C LEU A 22 -20.11 -0.43 20.61
N TYR A 23 -21.09 0.01 19.82
CA TYR A 23 -22.01 1.08 20.20
C TYR A 23 -23.39 0.58 20.65
N GLY A 24 -23.59 -0.73 20.75
CA GLY A 24 -24.88 -1.32 21.13
C GLY A 24 -26.03 -0.94 20.18
N LEU A 25 -25.74 -0.81 18.88
CA LEU A 25 -26.72 -0.43 17.88
C LEU A 25 -27.52 -1.65 17.42
N ASP A 26 -28.84 -1.52 17.45
CA ASP A 26 -29.77 -2.49 16.85
C ASP A 26 -30.53 -1.79 15.72
N LEU A 27 -29.86 -1.70 14.56
CA LEU A 27 -30.35 -1.02 13.36
C LEU A 27 -30.19 -1.94 12.14
N PRO A 28 -31.02 -1.75 11.09
CA PRO A 28 -30.79 -2.39 9.80
C PRO A 28 -29.40 -2.04 9.23
N GLU A 29 -28.80 -2.97 8.48
CA GLU A 29 -27.45 -2.80 7.90
C GLU A 29 -27.32 -1.54 7.03
N ALA A 30 -28.36 -1.21 6.26
CA ALA A 30 -28.43 -0.01 5.43
C ALA A 30 -28.29 1.30 6.23
N ASP A 31 -28.71 1.29 7.50
CA ASP A 31 -28.65 2.45 8.40
C ASP A 31 -27.38 2.48 9.26
N LEU A 32 -26.73 1.32 9.47
CA LEU A 32 -25.54 1.20 10.32
C LEU A 32 -24.38 2.06 9.82
N ALA A 33 -24.11 2.07 8.52
CA ALA A 33 -23.02 2.87 7.95
C ALA A 33 -23.19 4.36 8.28
N GLN A 34 -24.39 4.90 8.06
CA GLN A 34 -24.69 6.30 8.35
C GLN A 34 -24.65 6.61 9.85
N ALA A 35 -25.14 5.68 10.69
CA ALA A 35 -25.10 5.84 12.14
C ALA A 35 -23.65 5.90 12.65
N LEU A 36 -22.79 4.97 12.20
CA LEU A 36 -21.37 4.92 12.57
C LEU A 36 -20.60 6.15 12.07
N MET A 37 -20.89 6.64 10.87
CA MET A 37 -20.31 7.90 10.37
C MET A 37 -20.71 9.10 11.24
N LYS A 38 -21.99 9.22 11.59
CA LYS A 38 -22.48 10.31 12.46
C LYS A 38 -21.81 10.28 13.83
N LEU A 39 -21.73 9.09 14.45
CA LEU A 39 -21.01 8.91 15.72
C LEU A 39 -19.54 9.33 15.58
N ARG A 40 -18.86 8.89 14.52
CA ARG A 40 -17.45 9.23 14.29
C ARG A 40 -17.21 10.74 14.10
N ARG A 41 -18.09 11.42 13.37
CA ARG A 41 -18.05 12.88 13.22
C ARG A 41 -18.24 13.60 14.55
N GLN A 42 -19.17 13.14 15.38
CA GLN A 42 -19.41 13.73 16.70
C GLN A 42 -18.19 13.55 17.63
N GLU A 43 -17.54 12.39 17.58
CA GLU A 43 -16.37 12.10 18.42
C GLU A 43 -15.07 12.80 17.97
N SER A 44 -14.86 12.94 16.65
CA SER A 44 -13.54 13.27 16.11
C SER A 44 -13.52 14.26 14.94
N GLY A 45 -14.70 14.71 14.47
CA GLY A 45 -14.82 15.64 13.36
C GLY A 45 -14.51 15.05 11.97
N THR A 46 -14.27 13.74 11.86
CA THR A 46 -13.98 13.04 10.60
C THR A 46 -14.94 11.89 10.35
N ASP A 47 -15.03 11.43 9.11
CA ASP A 47 -15.71 10.18 8.71
C ASP A 47 -14.80 8.96 8.80
N PHE A 48 -13.48 9.18 8.85
CA PHE A 48 -12.50 8.10 8.87
C PHE A 48 -12.60 7.33 10.19
N GLN A 49 -12.96 6.06 10.10
CA GLN A 49 -13.26 5.22 11.26
C GLN A 49 -12.01 4.90 12.08
N ARG A 50 -12.24 4.37 13.28
CA ARG A 50 -11.14 3.88 14.14
C ARG A 50 -10.52 2.66 13.47
N LEU A 51 -9.19 2.49 13.57
CA LEU A 51 -8.45 1.38 12.93
C LEU A 51 -9.07 0.00 13.13
N ALA A 52 -9.56 -0.29 14.35
CA ALA A 52 -10.19 -1.57 14.68
C ALA A 52 -11.58 -1.79 14.04
N LEU A 53 -12.18 -0.75 13.45
CA LEU A 53 -13.46 -0.78 12.73
C LEU A 53 -13.28 -0.77 11.21
N HIS A 54 -12.09 -1.10 10.71
CA HIS A 54 -11.87 -1.38 9.30
C HIS A 54 -11.83 -2.89 9.07
N GLU A 55 -12.50 -3.37 8.03
CA GLU A 55 -12.34 -4.73 7.49
C GLU A 55 -11.63 -4.66 6.14
N ILE A 56 -10.73 -5.60 5.86
CA ILE A 56 -9.93 -5.63 4.64
C ILE A 56 -10.75 -6.24 3.50
N VAL A 57 -10.82 -5.54 2.38
CA VAL A 57 -11.47 -6.01 1.16
C VAL A 57 -10.48 -6.33 0.04
N CYS A 58 -9.28 -5.74 0.07
CA CYS A 58 -8.20 -6.07 -0.84
C CYS A 58 -6.84 -5.78 -0.21
N ILE A 59 -5.84 -6.60 -0.58
CA ILE A 59 -4.43 -6.30 -0.40
C ILE A 59 -3.75 -6.49 -1.75
N SER A 60 -3.07 -5.45 -2.23
CA SER A 60 -2.23 -5.52 -3.42
C SER A 60 -0.76 -5.44 -3.04
N GLY A 61 0.11 -6.05 -3.86
CA GLY A 61 1.54 -6.00 -3.63
C GLY A 61 2.38 -6.15 -4.89
N LEU A 62 3.51 -5.45 -4.90
CA LEU A 62 4.58 -5.60 -5.88
C LEU A 62 5.76 -6.28 -5.21
N TRP A 63 6.08 -7.47 -5.68
CA TRP A 63 7.20 -8.29 -5.25
C TRP A 63 8.39 -8.13 -6.21
N ILE A 64 9.56 -7.86 -5.66
CA ILE A 64 10.84 -7.92 -6.36
C ILE A 64 11.69 -9.00 -5.70
N ASP A 65 11.96 -10.07 -6.43
CA ASP A 65 12.76 -11.18 -5.93
C ASP A 65 14.27 -10.86 -5.90
N GLU A 66 15.07 -11.82 -5.44
CA GLU A 66 16.52 -11.69 -5.32
C GLU A 66 17.24 -11.56 -6.67
N GLN A 67 16.59 -11.94 -7.77
CA GLN A 67 17.09 -11.78 -9.14
C GLN A 67 16.60 -10.47 -9.80
N GLY A 68 15.76 -9.70 -9.12
CA GLY A 68 15.15 -8.48 -9.65
C GLY A 68 13.87 -8.71 -10.45
N SER A 69 13.34 -9.94 -10.49
CA SER A 69 12.10 -10.24 -11.21
C SER A 69 10.91 -9.60 -10.49
N MET A 70 10.06 -8.93 -11.25
CA MET A 70 8.88 -8.25 -10.75
C MET A 70 7.64 -9.15 -10.83
N LYS A 71 6.81 -9.13 -9.78
CA LYS A 71 5.48 -9.71 -9.78
C LYS A 71 4.52 -8.81 -9.03
N ILE A 72 3.44 -8.39 -9.67
CA ILE A 72 2.32 -7.72 -9.01
C ILE A 72 1.21 -8.74 -8.74
N PHE A 73 0.51 -8.60 -7.62
CA PHE A 73 -0.59 -9.45 -7.25
C PHE A 73 -1.61 -8.70 -6.40
N SER A 74 -2.85 -9.19 -6.40
CA SER A 74 -3.91 -8.73 -5.54
C SER A 74 -4.67 -9.91 -4.93
N PHE A 75 -4.99 -9.82 -3.65
CA PHE A 75 -5.94 -10.71 -2.97
C PHE A 75 -7.16 -9.88 -2.59
N SER A 76 -8.35 -10.26 -3.08
CA SER A 76 -9.58 -9.49 -2.85
C SER A 76 -10.75 -10.37 -2.41
N ARG A 77 -11.79 -9.71 -1.89
CA ARG A 77 -13.04 -10.36 -1.49
C ARG A 77 -13.86 -10.95 -2.64
N GLU A 78 -13.44 -10.75 -3.89
CA GLU A 78 -14.01 -11.45 -5.03
C GLU A 78 -13.83 -12.97 -4.92
N GLN A 79 -12.64 -13.39 -4.48
CA GLN A 79 -12.21 -14.80 -4.54
C GLN A 79 -11.86 -15.38 -3.18
N HIS A 80 -11.71 -14.55 -2.16
CA HIS A 80 -11.18 -14.93 -0.85
C HIS A 80 -12.00 -14.28 0.28
N SER A 81 -12.23 -15.03 1.35
CA SER A 81 -12.60 -14.42 2.62
C SER A 81 -11.46 -13.53 3.16
N GLU A 82 -11.78 -12.58 4.03
CA GLU A 82 -10.76 -11.72 4.64
C GLU A 82 -9.68 -12.53 5.37
N SER A 83 -10.07 -13.60 6.08
CA SER A 83 -9.12 -14.51 6.74
C SER A 83 -8.17 -15.18 5.74
N GLU A 84 -8.63 -15.56 4.55
CA GLU A 84 -7.79 -16.14 3.49
C GLU A 84 -6.86 -15.09 2.86
N ILE A 85 -7.34 -13.86 2.64
CA ILE A 85 -6.54 -12.71 2.19
C ILE A 85 -5.37 -12.50 3.16
N LEU A 86 -5.68 -12.36 4.45
CA LEU A 86 -4.68 -12.18 5.52
C LEU A 86 -3.71 -13.36 5.59
N THR A 87 -4.22 -14.60 5.58
CA THR A 87 -3.36 -15.80 5.63
C THR A 87 -2.37 -15.83 4.47
N LYS A 88 -2.81 -15.51 3.25
CA LYS A 88 -1.93 -15.46 2.07
C LYS A 88 -0.85 -14.39 2.24
N PHE A 89 -1.23 -13.18 2.64
CA PHE A 89 -0.30 -12.06 2.85
C PHE A 89 0.71 -12.37 3.95
N LEU A 90 0.25 -12.85 5.11
CA LEU A 90 1.11 -13.20 6.25
C LEU A 90 2.13 -14.30 5.91
N SER A 91 1.73 -15.27 5.07
CA SER A 91 2.62 -16.36 4.65
C SER A 91 3.85 -15.92 3.84
N ILE A 92 3.85 -14.70 3.30
CA ILE A 92 5.01 -14.12 2.59
C ILE A 92 6.18 -13.93 3.57
N PHE A 93 5.89 -13.45 4.78
CA PHE A 93 6.88 -13.14 5.80
C PHE A 93 7.54 -14.41 6.35
N ASP A 94 6.76 -15.47 6.55
CA ASP A 94 7.27 -16.78 7.01
C ASP A 94 8.30 -17.39 6.05
N LYS A 95 8.18 -17.10 4.75
CA LYS A 95 8.97 -17.75 3.70
C LYS A 95 10.17 -16.94 3.24
N ARG A 96 10.04 -15.61 3.20
CA ARG A 96 10.97 -14.76 2.43
C ARG A 96 11.54 -13.56 3.19
N ASN A 97 10.97 -13.15 4.32
CA ASN A 97 11.43 -12.01 5.12
C ASN A 97 11.84 -10.76 4.30
N PRO A 98 10.94 -10.20 3.46
CA PRO A 98 11.28 -9.09 2.57
C PRO A 98 11.59 -7.79 3.33
N THR A 99 12.23 -6.85 2.64
CA THR A 99 12.08 -5.42 2.96
C THR A 99 10.65 -5.02 2.61
N LEU A 100 9.85 -4.68 3.61
CA LEU A 100 8.48 -4.21 3.41
C LEU A 100 8.50 -2.71 3.11
N VAL A 101 7.74 -2.26 2.13
CA VAL A 101 7.64 -0.85 1.74
C VAL A 101 6.17 -0.49 1.64
N SER A 102 5.79 0.67 2.17
CA SER A 102 4.42 1.18 2.13
C SER A 102 4.40 2.71 2.11
N TRP A 103 3.22 3.26 1.85
CA TRP A 103 2.92 4.65 2.14
C TRP A 103 1.93 4.71 3.31
N ASN A 104 2.34 5.25 4.46
CA ASN A 104 1.50 5.31 5.67
C ASN A 104 1.14 3.94 6.30
N GLY A 105 1.83 2.87 5.91
CA GLY A 105 1.52 1.52 6.38
C GLY A 105 1.78 1.29 7.87
N SER A 106 2.60 2.12 8.53
CA SER A 106 2.84 1.98 9.97
C SER A 106 1.71 2.57 10.81
N GLN A 107 0.98 3.55 10.28
CA GLN A 107 -0.12 4.20 11.01
C GLN A 107 -1.49 3.67 10.63
N PHE A 108 -1.61 3.03 9.46
CA PHE A 108 -2.87 2.48 8.97
C PHE A 108 -2.80 0.98 8.68
N ASP A 109 -2.07 0.57 7.64
CA ASP A 109 -2.16 -0.77 7.08
C ASP A 109 -1.78 -1.89 8.06
N LEU A 110 -0.57 -1.83 8.64
CA LEU A 110 -0.11 -2.82 9.61
C LEU A 110 -0.97 -2.83 10.89
N PRO A 111 -1.37 -1.69 11.47
CA PRO A 111 -2.34 -1.68 12.56
C PRO A 111 -3.70 -2.34 12.20
N VAL A 112 -4.25 -2.09 11.00
CA VAL A 112 -5.48 -2.74 10.56
C VAL A 112 -5.26 -4.24 10.40
N ILE A 113 -4.19 -4.66 9.73
CA ILE A 113 -3.79 -6.08 9.60
C ILE A 113 -3.63 -6.72 10.99
N LEU A 114 -3.04 -6.02 11.96
CA LEU A 114 -2.90 -6.51 13.34
C LEU A 114 -4.27 -6.78 13.97
N PHE A 115 -5.21 -5.83 13.91
CA PHE A 115 -6.54 -6.03 14.48
C PHE A 115 -7.31 -7.13 13.78
N ARG A 116 -7.22 -7.21 12.44
CA ARG A 116 -7.94 -8.21 11.66
C ARG A 116 -7.34 -9.60 11.74
N ALA A 117 -6.02 -9.72 11.87
CA ALA A 117 -5.37 -10.98 12.20
C ALA A 117 -5.85 -11.51 13.57
N MET A 118 -5.89 -10.65 14.60
CA MET A 118 -6.41 -11.04 15.91
C MET A 118 -7.90 -11.40 15.86
N TYR A 119 -8.72 -10.61 15.15
CA TYR A 119 -10.15 -10.87 14.99
C TYR A 119 -10.43 -12.25 14.36
N HIS A 120 -9.63 -12.65 13.36
CA HIS A 120 -9.73 -13.95 12.70
C HIS A 120 -8.94 -15.08 13.41
N GLY A 121 -8.31 -14.81 14.55
CA GLY A 121 -7.53 -15.81 15.29
C GLY A 121 -6.24 -16.27 14.61
N LEU A 122 -5.67 -15.44 13.73
CA LEU A 122 -4.44 -15.73 12.99
C LEU A 122 -3.20 -15.42 13.83
N SER A 123 -2.15 -16.22 13.63
CA SER A 123 -0.82 -15.98 14.21
C SER A 123 0.14 -15.45 13.15
N ALA A 124 0.89 -14.41 13.49
CA ALA A 124 1.81 -13.74 12.56
C ALA A 124 3.16 -13.35 13.21
N PRO A 125 3.87 -14.30 13.88
CA PRO A 125 5.12 -13.99 14.57
C PRO A 125 6.21 -13.48 13.61
N SER A 126 6.23 -13.93 12.36
CA SER A 126 7.20 -13.45 11.38
C SER A 126 7.08 -11.95 11.13
N LEU A 127 5.85 -11.42 11.18
CA LEU A 127 5.54 -10.02 10.98
C LEU A 127 5.65 -9.19 12.27
N PHE A 128 5.20 -9.71 13.42
CA PHE A 128 5.02 -8.93 14.67
C PHE A 128 5.98 -9.21 15.82
N ASP A 129 6.83 -10.23 15.73
CA ASP A 129 7.87 -10.47 16.74
C ASP A 129 8.90 -9.33 16.74
N GLN A 130 9.08 -8.70 17.89
CA GLN A 130 9.99 -7.56 18.09
C GLN A 130 11.27 -7.99 18.82
N GLY A 131 11.52 -9.29 18.93
CA GLY A 131 12.72 -9.84 19.55
C GLY A 131 12.45 -10.66 20.81
N GLU A 132 11.17 -10.87 21.15
CA GLU A 132 10.74 -11.74 22.24
C GLU A 132 10.99 -13.22 21.90
N ILE A 133 10.83 -13.60 20.62
CA ILE A 133 11.03 -14.97 20.14
C ILE A 133 12.40 -15.09 19.44
N ASP A 134 12.64 -14.27 18.42
CA ASP A 134 13.91 -14.20 17.69
C ASP A 134 14.67 -12.93 18.06
N GLN A 135 15.68 -13.05 18.92
CA GLN A 135 16.50 -11.92 19.37
C GLN A 135 17.15 -11.11 18.23
N GLN A 136 17.32 -11.68 17.04
CA GLN A 136 17.85 -10.95 15.87
C GLN A 136 16.89 -9.83 15.41
N LYS A 137 15.60 -9.94 15.74
CA LYS A 137 14.55 -8.96 15.44
C LYS A 137 14.48 -7.79 16.41
N ARG A 138 15.25 -7.80 17.51
CA ARG A 138 15.24 -6.73 18.53
C ARG A 138 15.33 -5.31 17.95
N TYR A 139 16.15 -5.13 16.91
CA TYR A 139 16.25 -3.87 16.19
C TYR A 139 15.77 -3.97 14.73
N ASN A 140 15.67 -5.17 14.17
CA ASN A 140 15.41 -5.45 12.75
C ASN A 140 14.05 -6.16 12.56
N ASN A 141 12.97 -5.50 13.03
CA ASN A 141 11.58 -5.96 12.92
C ASN A 141 10.72 -4.96 12.14
N TYR A 142 9.50 -5.34 11.76
CA TYR A 142 8.62 -4.52 10.92
C TYR A 142 7.93 -3.37 11.67
N GLN A 143 7.98 -3.35 13.01
CA GLN A 143 7.36 -2.32 13.85
C GLN A 143 8.34 -1.21 14.23
N ASN A 144 9.64 -1.48 14.20
CA ASN A 144 10.66 -0.50 14.54
C ASN A 144 10.78 0.54 13.42
N ARG A 145 10.14 1.69 13.63
CA ARG A 145 10.16 2.83 12.70
C ARG A 145 11.56 3.38 12.38
N TYR A 146 12.57 3.11 13.21
CA TYR A 146 13.95 3.56 12.99
C TYR A 146 14.82 2.53 12.27
N HIS A 147 14.23 1.41 11.82
CA HIS A 147 14.93 0.39 11.04
C HIS A 147 14.20 0.11 9.72
N HIS A 148 14.95 -0.03 8.64
CA HIS A 148 14.40 -0.22 7.29
C HIS A 148 13.98 -1.67 6.98
N ARG A 149 13.46 -2.39 7.98
CA ARG A 149 12.83 -3.71 7.73
C ARG A 149 11.42 -3.47 7.16
N HIS A 150 10.74 -2.47 7.72
CA HIS A 150 9.62 -1.78 7.11
C HIS A 150 10.04 -0.35 6.77
N VAL A 151 9.86 0.06 5.52
CA VAL A 151 10.11 1.40 5.02
C VAL A 151 8.76 2.04 4.75
N ASP A 152 8.20 2.70 5.76
CA ASP A 152 7.05 3.58 5.58
C ASP A 152 7.54 4.92 5.03
N LEU A 153 7.30 5.12 3.73
CA LEU A 153 7.79 6.30 3.03
C LEU A 153 7.19 7.59 3.58
N MET A 154 5.93 7.58 4.01
CA MET A 154 5.29 8.79 4.53
C MET A 154 5.94 9.21 5.85
N ASP A 155 6.20 8.26 6.76
CA ASP A 155 6.83 8.56 8.05
C ASP A 155 8.28 9.06 7.89
N ILE A 156 9.03 8.38 7.02
CA ILE A 156 10.42 8.73 6.72
C ILE A 156 10.53 10.10 6.03
N MET A 157 9.71 10.36 5.00
CA MET A 157 9.76 11.62 4.26
C MET A 157 9.27 12.79 5.09
N ALA A 158 8.38 12.54 6.06
CA ALA A 158 7.98 13.52 7.07
C ALA A 158 9.06 13.79 8.13
N MET A 159 10.19 13.09 8.07
CA MET A 159 11.27 13.15 9.06
C MET A 159 10.73 12.87 10.47
N PHE A 160 9.82 11.90 10.58
CA PHE A 160 9.17 11.49 11.83
C PHE A 160 8.35 12.59 12.53
N ASN A 161 8.01 13.66 11.81
CA ASN A 161 7.17 14.75 12.29
C ASN A 161 5.83 14.73 11.55
N GLY A 162 4.76 14.35 12.25
CA GLY A 162 3.42 14.20 11.64
C GLY A 162 2.85 15.47 11.00
N ARG A 163 3.38 16.66 11.32
CA ARG A 163 2.99 17.91 10.63
C ARG A 163 3.47 17.96 9.17
N HIS A 164 4.41 17.12 8.78
CA HIS A 164 4.94 17.05 7.42
C HIS A 164 4.31 15.93 6.59
N PHE A 165 3.35 15.18 7.13
CA PHE A 165 2.66 14.15 6.37
C PHE A 165 2.02 14.73 5.11
N GLN A 166 2.25 14.05 3.98
CA GLN A 166 1.69 14.37 2.67
C GLN A 166 0.87 13.19 2.17
N LYS A 167 -0.09 13.42 1.28
CA LYS A 167 -0.76 12.32 0.60
C LYS A 167 0.20 11.71 -0.44
N LEU A 168 0.06 10.41 -0.69
CA LEU A 168 0.81 9.73 -1.76
C LEU A 168 0.59 10.44 -3.10
N ASP A 169 -0.66 10.83 -3.36
CA ASP A 169 -1.06 11.51 -4.58
C ASP A 169 -0.31 12.83 -4.82
N ASP A 170 -0.19 13.66 -3.78
CA ASP A 170 0.52 14.95 -3.86
C ASP A 170 2.01 14.73 -4.19
N VAL A 171 2.63 13.74 -3.54
CA VAL A 171 4.06 13.43 -3.73
C VAL A 171 4.33 12.73 -5.07
N ALA A 172 3.43 11.86 -5.51
CA ALA A 172 3.51 11.23 -6.82
C ALA A 172 3.47 12.28 -7.93
N HIS A 173 2.49 13.20 -7.89
CA HIS A 173 2.39 14.29 -8.85
C HIS A 173 3.60 15.23 -8.81
N LEU A 174 4.09 15.58 -7.61
CA LEU A 174 5.32 16.38 -7.45
C LEU A 174 6.53 15.74 -8.15
N LEU A 175 6.61 14.42 -8.15
CA LEU A 175 7.71 13.65 -8.73
C LEU A 175 7.47 13.22 -10.19
N GLY A 176 6.34 13.61 -10.81
CA GLY A 176 6.03 13.25 -12.20
C GLY A 176 5.45 11.83 -12.37
N TYR A 177 5.03 11.18 -11.29
CA TYR A 177 4.36 9.88 -11.30
C TYR A 177 2.83 10.04 -11.40
N PRO A 178 2.09 8.96 -11.73
CA PRO A 178 0.66 9.06 -12.03
C PRO A 178 -0.24 9.61 -10.93
N GLY A 179 0.09 9.35 -9.66
CA GLY A 179 -0.84 9.59 -8.56
C GLY A 179 -2.06 8.65 -8.60
N LYS A 180 -3.10 8.98 -7.83
CA LYS A 180 -4.38 8.27 -7.83
C LYS A 180 -5.15 8.59 -9.09
N ARG A 181 -5.75 7.56 -9.70
CA ARG A 181 -6.59 7.69 -10.90
C ARG A 181 -7.89 8.42 -10.54
N GLY A 182 -8.15 9.60 -11.10
CA GLY A 182 -9.49 10.22 -11.11
C GLY A 182 -9.68 11.47 -10.24
N ASP A 183 -10.90 11.65 -9.72
CA ASP A 183 -11.41 12.86 -9.05
C ASP A 183 -10.95 13.03 -7.58
N GLY A 184 -10.11 12.13 -7.10
CA GLY A 184 -9.66 12.11 -5.70
C GLY A 184 -10.72 11.60 -4.70
N ALA A 185 -11.87 11.09 -5.17
CA ALA A 185 -12.89 10.52 -4.31
C ALA A 185 -12.56 9.07 -3.89
N TYR A 186 -13.12 8.66 -2.76
CA TYR A 186 -12.97 7.31 -2.20
C TYR A 186 -14.05 6.38 -2.76
N HIS A 187 -13.68 5.56 -3.76
CA HIS A 187 -14.62 4.74 -4.54
C HIS A 187 -14.77 3.29 -4.06
N VAL A 188 -14.01 2.86 -3.04
CA VAL A 188 -13.99 1.46 -2.58
C VAL A 188 -15.37 0.92 -2.20
N PRO A 189 -16.22 1.63 -1.44
CA PRO A 189 -17.57 1.15 -1.12
C PRO A 189 -18.41 0.90 -2.38
N GLU A 190 -18.30 1.77 -3.38
CA GLU A 190 -19.04 1.65 -4.64
C GLU A 190 -18.53 0.46 -5.46
N TYR A 191 -17.21 0.30 -5.59
CA TYR A 191 -16.65 -0.84 -6.30
C TYR A 191 -17.04 -2.17 -5.67
N VAL A 192 -17.06 -2.26 -4.33
CA VAL A 192 -17.52 -3.47 -3.65
C VAL A 192 -19.02 -3.69 -3.86
N HIS A 193 -19.84 -2.64 -3.73
CA HIS A 193 -21.30 -2.72 -3.91
C HIS A 193 -21.69 -3.15 -5.33
N GLN A 194 -21.03 -2.59 -6.34
CA GLN A 194 -21.25 -2.90 -7.75
C GLN A 194 -20.48 -4.15 -8.24
N GLN A 195 -19.71 -4.81 -7.37
CA GLN A 195 -18.84 -5.94 -7.70
C GLN A 195 -17.79 -5.63 -8.80
N GLU A 196 -17.33 -4.39 -8.87
CA GLU A 196 -16.28 -3.94 -9.79
C GLU A 196 -14.87 -4.25 -9.27
N TRP A 197 -14.63 -5.53 -8.93
CA TRP A 197 -13.39 -5.98 -8.28
C TRP A 197 -12.13 -5.66 -9.07
N GLN A 198 -12.18 -5.76 -10.40
CA GLN A 198 -11.06 -5.39 -11.27
C GLN A 198 -10.68 -3.91 -11.16
N LYS A 199 -11.66 -3.01 -10.95
CA LYS A 199 -11.37 -1.59 -10.71
C LYS A 199 -10.75 -1.37 -9.34
N LEU A 200 -11.27 -2.07 -8.32
CA LEU A 200 -10.73 -2.02 -6.96
C LEU A 200 -9.29 -2.51 -6.89
N THR A 201 -8.96 -3.66 -7.49
CA THR A 201 -7.58 -4.17 -7.52
C THR A 201 -6.66 -3.25 -8.33
N SER A 202 -7.13 -2.73 -9.47
CA SER A 202 -6.36 -1.76 -10.27
C SER A 202 -6.08 -0.45 -9.52
N TYR A 203 -6.99 -0.05 -8.63
CA TYR A 203 -6.86 1.13 -7.78
C TYR A 203 -5.79 0.90 -6.71
N CYS A 204 -5.90 -0.18 -5.94
CA CYS A 204 -4.92 -0.53 -4.90
C CYS A 204 -3.52 -0.81 -5.51
N GLU A 205 -3.45 -1.52 -6.64
CA GLU A 205 -2.21 -1.73 -7.38
C GLU A 205 -1.58 -0.41 -7.88
N ALA A 206 -2.39 0.61 -8.22
CA ALA A 206 -1.85 1.91 -8.60
C ALA A 206 -1.17 2.62 -7.42
N ASP A 207 -1.70 2.50 -6.20
CA ASP A 207 -1.06 3.03 -5.00
C ASP A 207 0.23 2.27 -4.66
N VAL A 208 0.24 0.95 -4.83
CA VAL A 208 1.46 0.13 -4.73
C VAL A 208 2.52 0.58 -5.74
N LEU A 209 2.15 0.80 -7.01
CA LEU A 209 3.06 1.22 -8.06
C LEU A 209 3.60 2.64 -7.85
N ASN A 210 2.76 3.60 -7.44
CA ASN A 210 3.23 4.93 -7.06
C ASN A 210 4.19 4.85 -5.87
N THR A 211 3.87 4.05 -4.86
CA THR A 211 4.76 3.83 -3.70
C THR A 211 6.11 3.25 -4.12
N TRP A 212 6.12 2.30 -5.07
CA TRP A 212 7.36 1.75 -5.64
C TRP A 212 8.21 2.82 -6.33
N LEU A 213 7.62 3.65 -7.18
CA LEU A 213 8.35 4.70 -7.90
C LEU A 213 8.92 5.75 -6.94
N VAL A 214 8.15 6.16 -5.93
CA VAL A 214 8.64 7.06 -4.87
C VAL A 214 9.77 6.41 -4.06
N TYR A 215 9.67 5.11 -3.76
CA TYR A 215 10.73 4.36 -3.08
C TYR A 215 12.03 4.36 -3.88
N LEU A 216 11.98 4.10 -5.18
CA LEU A 216 13.15 4.17 -6.06
C LEU A 216 13.80 5.56 -6.03
N ARG A 217 12.97 6.62 -6.10
CA ARG A 217 13.47 7.99 -6.05
C ARG A 217 14.13 8.33 -4.72
N TRP A 218 13.55 7.87 -3.62
CA TRP A 218 14.09 8.03 -2.27
C TRP A 218 15.41 7.27 -2.08
N LEU A 219 15.52 6.05 -2.61
CA LEU A 219 16.77 5.30 -2.60
C LEU A 219 17.88 6.01 -3.36
N LEU A 220 17.58 6.58 -4.54
CA LEU A 220 18.51 7.38 -5.32
C LEU A 220 18.93 8.65 -4.56
N LEU A 221 17.99 9.37 -3.95
CA LEU A 221 18.27 10.58 -3.16
C LEU A 221 19.29 10.34 -2.05
N LYS A 222 19.24 9.17 -1.41
CA LYS A 222 20.13 8.79 -0.29
C LYS A 222 21.38 8.03 -0.74
N GLY A 223 21.63 7.91 -2.05
CA GLY A 223 22.80 7.21 -2.59
C GLY A 223 22.77 5.68 -2.41
N GLN A 224 21.61 5.07 -2.17
CA GLN A 224 21.45 3.60 -2.10
C GLN A 224 21.14 2.95 -3.45
N LEU A 225 20.91 3.78 -4.47
CA LEU A 225 20.87 3.43 -5.88
C LEU A 225 21.74 4.44 -6.65
N LEU A 226 22.49 3.96 -7.63
CA LEU A 226 23.14 4.83 -8.60
C LEU A 226 22.11 5.32 -9.63
N LEU A 227 22.42 6.41 -10.33
CA LEU A 227 21.51 6.97 -11.33
C LEU A 227 21.18 5.97 -12.46
N ASN A 228 22.17 5.18 -12.89
CA ASN A 228 21.96 4.16 -13.93
C ASN A 228 21.06 3.03 -13.41
N ASP A 229 21.32 2.50 -12.21
CA ASP A 229 20.48 1.46 -11.59
C ASP A 229 19.03 1.93 -11.41
N TYR A 230 18.82 3.19 -11.01
CA TYR A 230 17.49 3.79 -10.93
C TYR A 230 16.79 3.79 -12.29
N ARG A 231 17.48 4.24 -13.35
CA ARG A 231 16.92 4.28 -14.71
C ARG A 231 16.59 2.88 -15.21
N ASP A 232 17.45 1.90 -14.96
CA ASP A 232 17.22 0.51 -15.34
C ASP A 232 15.99 -0.06 -14.64
N LEU A 233 15.82 0.19 -13.33
CA LEU A 233 14.64 -0.24 -12.58
C LEU A 233 13.35 0.44 -13.07
N VAL A 234 13.42 1.72 -13.44
CA VAL A 234 12.29 2.44 -14.06
C VAL A 234 11.93 1.81 -15.41
N GLN A 235 12.90 1.55 -16.29
CA GLN A 235 12.65 0.90 -17.58
C GLN A 235 12.08 -0.51 -17.42
N GLN A 236 12.63 -1.30 -16.49
CA GLN A 236 12.10 -2.63 -16.17
C GLN A 236 10.66 -2.56 -15.66
N THR A 237 10.33 -1.56 -14.83
CA THR A 237 8.96 -1.32 -14.37
C THR A 237 8.04 -1.01 -15.56
N ILE A 238 8.43 -0.09 -16.45
CA ILE A 238 7.66 0.26 -17.66
C ILE A 238 7.44 -0.98 -18.53
N GLN A 239 8.49 -1.76 -18.79
CA GLN A 239 8.41 -2.97 -19.60
C GLN A 239 7.50 -4.02 -18.96
N PHE A 240 7.64 -4.27 -17.66
CA PHE A 240 6.79 -5.20 -16.92
C PHE A 240 5.31 -4.80 -16.92
N LEU A 241 5.01 -3.51 -16.77
CA LEU A 241 3.63 -3.03 -16.85
C LEU A 241 3.09 -3.08 -18.29
N SER A 242 3.94 -2.94 -19.30
CA SER A 242 3.51 -2.99 -20.70
C SER A 242 2.98 -4.36 -21.13
N THR A 243 3.37 -5.44 -20.41
CA THR A 243 2.85 -6.79 -20.63
C THR A 243 1.51 -7.04 -19.92
N GLN A 244 0.98 -6.05 -19.21
CA GLN A 244 -0.21 -6.18 -18.37
C GLN A 244 -1.28 -5.16 -18.77
N ALA A 245 -2.29 -5.61 -19.51
CA ALA A 245 -3.33 -4.74 -20.05
C ALA A 245 -4.05 -3.88 -19.00
N GLN A 246 -4.19 -4.39 -17.77
CA GLN A 246 -4.77 -3.68 -16.62
C GLN A 246 -4.05 -2.37 -16.26
N HIS A 247 -2.76 -2.26 -16.59
CA HIS A 247 -1.93 -1.09 -16.27
C HIS A 247 -1.69 -0.17 -17.47
N ALA A 248 -2.39 -0.39 -18.59
CA ALA A 248 -2.28 0.47 -19.78
C ALA A 248 -2.58 1.95 -19.45
N ASP A 249 -3.65 2.22 -18.70
CA ASP A 249 -4.00 3.58 -18.29
C ASP A 249 -2.96 4.19 -17.34
N PHE A 250 -2.41 3.39 -16.41
CA PHE A 250 -1.35 3.86 -15.51
C PHE A 250 -0.11 4.29 -16.30
N LEU A 251 0.29 3.50 -17.30
CA LEU A 251 1.41 3.84 -18.18
C LEU A 251 1.12 5.06 -19.06
N ALA A 252 -0.10 5.21 -19.56
CA ALA A 252 -0.50 6.36 -20.36
C ALA A 252 -0.42 7.65 -19.53
N ILE A 253 -0.93 7.63 -18.30
CA ILE A 253 -0.85 8.76 -17.36
C ILE A 253 0.61 9.02 -16.98
N TRP A 254 1.40 7.99 -16.64
CA TRP A 254 2.80 8.18 -16.29
C TRP A 254 3.61 8.82 -17.42
N ARG A 255 3.33 8.43 -18.66
CA ARG A 255 3.97 9.03 -19.82
C ARG A 255 3.68 10.53 -19.93
N ASP A 256 2.46 10.97 -19.62
CA ASP A 256 2.11 12.40 -19.59
C ASP A 256 2.70 13.12 -18.38
N THR A 257 2.52 12.59 -17.17
CA THR A 257 2.97 13.23 -15.93
C THR A 257 4.48 13.30 -15.84
N SER A 258 5.21 12.34 -16.42
CA SER A 258 6.67 12.32 -16.40
C SER A 258 7.27 13.53 -17.13
N GLN A 259 6.57 14.09 -18.12
CA GLN A 259 7.00 15.28 -18.86
C GLN A 259 6.84 16.58 -18.05
N ARG A 260 6.14 16.53 -16.91
CA ARG A 260 5.91 17.70 -16.05
C ARG A 260 7.09 17.99 -15.11
N THR A 261 8.09 17.11 -15.05
CA THR A 261 9.31 17.35 -14.28
C THR A 261 10.56 17.07 -15.12
N GLU A 262 11.60 17.89 -14.95
CA GLU A 262 12.86 17.73 -15.69
C GLU A 262 13.53 16.37 -15.43
N PHE A 263 13.37 15.83 -14.22
CA PHE A 263 14.04 14.59 -13.83
C PHE A 263 13.39 13.36 -14.48
N THR A 264 12.06 13.29 -14.52
CA THR A 264 11.32 12.15 -15.09
C THR A 264 11.03 12.28 -16.58
N ALA A 265 11.29 13.44 -17.20
CA ALA A 265 11.02 13.64 -18.64
C ALA A 265 11.72 12.62 -19.55
N VAL A 266 12.80 12.01 -19.05
CA VAL A 266 13.58 10.98 -19.77
C VAL A 266 13.07 9.55 -19.57
N ASP A 267 12.09 9.32 -18.68
CA ASP A 267 11.62 7.97 -18.31
C ASP A 267 11.04 7.20 -19.51
N PHE A 268 10.46 7.89 -20.49
CA PHE A 268 9.87 7.27 -21.69
C PHE A 268 10.65 7.56 -22.98
N ILE A 269 11.85 8.14 -22.88
CA ILE A 269 12.70 8.40 -24.04
C ILE A 269 13.49 7.13 -24.35
N SER A 270 13.27 6.55 -25.53
CA SER A 270 14.14 5.51 -26.06
C SER A 270 15.51 6.13 -26.36
N PHE A 271 16.50 5.87 -25.52
CA PHE A 271 17.89 6.18 -25.88
C PHE A 271 18.34 5.19 -26.95
N PRO A 272 18.93 5.65 -28.07
CA PRO A 272 19.54 4.72 -29.02
C PRO A 272 20.63 3.93 -28.29
N THR A 273 20.55 2.60 -28.35
CA THR A 273 21.59 1.71 -27.86
C THR A 273 22.87 2.00 -28.63
N HIS A 274 23.89 2.48 -27.92
CA HIS A 274 25.26 2.59 -28.44
C HIS A 274 25.94 1.23 -28.45
#